data_AF-A0A5J4T663-F1
#
_entry.id   AF-A0A5J4T663-F1
#
_cell.length_a   1.000
_cell.length_b   1.000
_cell.length_c   1.000
_cell.angle_alpha   90.00
_cell.angle_beta   90.00
_cell.angle_gamma   90.00
#
_symmetry.space_group_name_H-M   'P 1'
#
loop_
_entity.id
_entity.type
_entity.pdbx_description
1 polymer ?
#
loop_
_entity_poly.entity_id
_entity_poly.type
_entity_poly.pdbx_seq_one_letter_code
_entity_poly.pdbx_strand_id
1 'polypeptide(L)'
;MLNRAPEVFKKNIRTTQKIDIYSLGVTFYIIITHENPIQASSYEQFQIMMAQMKFIDRPSIIKDDLLWDFLSKLLEFDPNKRLSADEALLHPYLTGSEASADISDNQMELASLAIEAEKNGDKNITEFDKNQLYIIAENEINS
;
A
#
# COMPACT_ATOMS: atom_id res chain seq x y z
N MET A 1 16.55 3.78 -8.88
CA MET A 1 16.28 3.96 -7.43
C MET A 1 15.56 5.29 -7.21
N LEU A 2 14.23 5.36 -7.44
CA LEU A 2 13.41 6.59 -7.33
C LEU A 2 12.27 6.48 -6.29
N ASN A 3 12.24 5.41 -5.50
CA ASN A 3 11.17 5.11 -4.54
C ASN A 3 11.52 5.40 -3.07
N ARG A 4 12.65 6.08 -2.79
CA ARG A 4 13.07 6.33 -1.40
C ARG A 4 12.24 7.44 -0.75
N ALA A 5 11.90 7.26 0.52
CA ALA A 5 11.17 8.24 1.31
C ALA A 5 11.99 9.53 1.60
N PRO A 6 11.36 10.70 1.78
CA PRO A 6 12.05 11.98 1.96
C PRO A 6 12.97 12.04 3.17
N GLU A 7 12.61 11.38 4.26
CA GLU A 7 13.37 11.36 5.50
C GLU A 7 14.72 10.63 5.41
N VAL A 8 14.89 9.73 4.42
CA VAL A 8 16.16 9.03 4.18
C VAL A 8 17.29 10.02 3.88
N PHE A 9 16.95 11.23 3.42
CA PHE A 9 17.90 12.28 3.09
C PHE A 9 18.09 13.32 4.22
N LYS A 10 17.30 13.24 5.30
CA LYS A 10 17.43 14.13 6.47
C LYS A 10 18.33 13.47 7.52
N LYS A 11 19.46 14.11 7.86
CA LYS A 11 20.30 13.66 8.98
C LYS A 11 19.47 13.67 10.28
N ASN A 12 19.48 12.56 11.01
CA ASN A 12 18.89 12.33 12.34
C ASN A 12 17.44 11.80 12.43
N ILE A 13 16.78 11.41 11.34
CA ILE A 13 15.50 10.69 11.45
C ILE A 13 15.79 9.19 11.50
N ARG A 14 15.32 8.49 12.55
CA ARG A 14 15.41 7.03 12.62
C ARG A 14 14.68 6.43 11.42
N THR A 15 15.37 5.62 10.64
CA THR A 15 14.76 4.80 9.60
C THR A 15 13.77 3.84 10.26
N THR A 16 12.49 3.96 9.91
CA THR A 16 11.40 3.11 10.43
C THR A 16 10.70 2.39 9.30
N GLN A 17 9.82 1.43 9.63
CA GLN A 17 8.95 0.72 8.68
C GLN A 17 8.11 1.68 7.79
N LYS A 18 7.92 2.93 8.20
CA LYS A 18 7.20 3.96 7.42
C LYS A 18 7.90 4.29 6.09
N ILE A 19 9.20 4.02 5.94
CA ILE A 19 9.92 4.19 4.66
C ILE A 19 9.37 3.24 3.59
N ASP A 20 9.06 2.01 4.00
CA ASP A 20 8.48 1.00 3.11
C ASP A 20 7.05 1.39 2.71
N ILE A 21 6.29 2.01 3.63
CA ILE A 21 4.95 2.55 3.33
C ILE A 21 4.99 3.65 2.25
N TYR A 22 5.98 4.55 2.32
CA TYR A 22 6.14 5.55 1.26
C TYR A 22 6.53 4.90 -0.07
N SER A 23 7.44 3.93 -0.03
CA SER A 23 7.87 3.19 -1.21
C SER A 23 6.68 2.45 -1.85
N LEU A 24 5.80 1.88 -1.04
CA LEU A 24 4.54 1.26 -1.46
C LEU A 24 3.63 2.29 -2.13
N GLY A 25 3.44 3.47 -1.53
CA GLY A 25 2.65 4.55 -2.12
C GLY A 25 3.18 5.00 -3.49
N VAL A 26 4.51 5.12 -3.65
CA VAL A 26 5.14 5.46 -4.94
C VAL A 26 4.86 4.38 -5.97
N THR A 27 5.00 3.10 -5.60
CA THR A 27 4.69 1.98 -6.51
C THR A 27 3.22 1.99 -6.93
N PHE A 28 2.30 2.20 -5.98
CA PHE A 28 0.86 2.30 -6.26
C PHE A 28 0.55 3.45 -7.22
N TYR A 29 1.14 4.62 -6.98
CA TYR A 29 1.00 5.78 -7.86
C TYR A 29 1.45 5.44 -9.29
N ILE A 30 2.60 4.77 -9.45
CA ILE A 30 3.12 4.40 -10.77
C ILE A 30 2.21 3.38 -11.46
N ILE A 31 1.65 2.42 -10.75
CA ILE A 31 0.72 1.43 -11.32
C ILE A 31 -0.53 2.14 -11.88
N ILE A 32 -1.06 3.12 -11.15
CA ILE A 32 -2.32 3.80 -11.51
C ILE A 32 -2.11 4.83 -12.63
N THR A 33 -1.04 5.62 -12.53
CA THR A 33 -0.80 6.77 -13.43
C THR A 33 0.11 6.44 -14.60
N HIS A 34 0.85 5.33 -14.52
CA HIS A 34 1.99 5.00 -15.39
C HIS A 34 3.11 6.05 -15.40
N GLU A 35 3.12 6.94 -14.41
CA GLU A 35 4.10 8.01 -14.28
C GLU A 35 4.76 8.00 -12.90
N ASN A 36 5.98 8.55 -12.81
CA ASN A 36 6.61 8.78 -11.51
C ASN A 36 5.93 9.97 -10.80
N PRO A 37 5.70 9.90 -9.49
CA PRO A 37 5.15 11.03 -8.74
C PRO A 37 6.10 12.24 -8.70
N ILE A 38 7.40 12.00 -8.92
CA ILE A 38 8.44 13.02 -8.92
C ILE A 38 9.26 12.89 -10.21
N GLN A 39 9.13 13.90 -11.06
CA GLN A 39 9.78 13.97 -12.36
C GLN A 39 11.17 14.59 -12.21
N ALA A 40 12.14 13.78 -11.80
CA ALA A 40 13.54 14.18 -11.67
C ALA A 40 14.40 13.60 -12.78
N SER A 41 15.19 14.45 -13.44
CA SER A 41 16.10 14.08 -14.53
C SER A 41 17.43 13.52 -14.03
N SER A 42 17.76 13.73 -12.76
CA SER A 42 18.96 13.19 -12.10
C SER A 42 18.69 12.83 -10.65
N TYR A 43 19.55 12.00 -10.06
CA TYR A 43 19.45 11.63 -8.65
C TYR A 43 19.64 12.84 -7.71
N GLU A 44 20.52 13.77 -8.07
CA GLU A 44 20.72 15.02 -7.32
C GLU A 44 19.47 15.90 -7.36
N GLN A 45 18.85 16.04 -8.53
CA GLN A 45 17.59 16.77 -8.66
C GLN A 45 16.48 16.11 -7.84
N PHE A 46 16.39 14.77 -7.85
CA PHE A 46 15.45 14.04 -7.02
C PHE A 46 15.64 14.35 -5.54
N GLN A 47 16.88 14.36 -5.04
CA GLN A 47 17.17 14.71 -3.64
C GLN A 47 16.77 16.13 -3.29
N ILE A 48 17.03 17.10 -4.17
CA ILE A 48 16.64 18.50 -3.99
C ILE A 48 15.12 18.63 -3.95
N MET A 49 14.41 18.00 -4.90
CA MET A 49 12.95 18.02 -4.95
C MET A 49 12.35 17.38 -3.69
N MET A 50 12.87 16.22 -3.26
CA MET A 50 12.42 15.55 -2.04
C MET A 50 12.65 16.38 -0.77
N ALA A 51 13.67 17.24 -0.75
CA ALA A 51 13.94 18.15 0.37
C ALA A 51 13.05 19.40 0.37
N GLN A 52 12.61 19.87 -0.81
CA GLN A 52 11.85 21.10 -0.98
C GLN A 52 10.33 20.88 -1.04
N MET A 53 9.90 19.78 -1.64
CA MET A 53 8.49 19.40 -1.74
C MET A 53 7.93 19.02 -0.37
N LYS A 54 6.62 19.24 -0.20
CA LYS A 54 5.90 18.92 1.04
C LYS A 54 4.75 17.93 0.84
N PHE A 55 4.30 17.78 -0.40
CA PHE A 55 3.21 16.89 -0.79
C PHE A 55 3.32 16.58 -2.28
N ILE A 56 2.57 15.58 -2.72
CA ILE A 56 2.38 15.23 -4.14
C ILE A 56 0.96 15.65 -4.53
N ASP A 57 0.84 16.33 -5.67
CA ASP A 57 -0.45 16.76 -6.20
C ASP A 57 -1.29 15.58 -6.71
N ARG A 58 -2.62 15.72 -6.62
CA ARG A 58 -3.55 14.73 -7.16
C ARG A 58 -3.45 14.69 -8.69
N PRO A 59 -3.12 13.53 -9.28
CA PRO A 59 -3.14 13.36 -10.72
C PRO A 59 -4.55 13.48 -11.25
N SER A 60 -4.73 14.13 -12.40
CA SER A 60 -6.05 14.32 -13.00
C SER A 60 -6.73 13.00 -13.42
N ILE A 61 -5.96 11.94 -13.62
CA ILE A 61 -6.46 10.58 -13.94
C ILE A 61 -7.14 9.91 -12.73
N ILE A 62 -6.74 10.25 -11.50
CA ILE A 62 -7.34 9.67 -10.28
C ILE A 62 -8.62 10.45 -9.96
N LYS A 63 -9.77 9.92 -10.36
CA LYS A 63 -11.10 10.50 -10.11
C LYS A 63 -11.75 10.03 -8.82
N ASP A 64 -11.39 8.85 -8.35
CA ASP A 64 -11.87 8.32 -7.09
C ASP A 64 -11.21 9.06 -5.92
N ASP A 65 -12.05 9.65 -5.06
CA ASP A 65 -11.63 10.40 -3.89
C ASP A 65 -11.10 9.49 -2.79
N LEU A 66 -11.63 8.28 -2.65
CA LEU A 66 -11.24 7.32 -1.63
C LEU A 66 -9.87 6.71 -1.94
N LEU A 67 -9.64 6.37 -3.22
CA LEU A 67 -8.31 5.99 -3.72
C LEU A 67 -7.28 7.10 -3.49
N TRP A 68 -7.63 8.35 -3.83
CA TRP A 68 -6.70 9.46 -3.63
C TRP A 68 -6.40 9.72 -2.16
N ASP A 69 -7.42 9.69 -1.30
CA ASP A 69 -7.26 9.85 0.14
C ASP A 69 -6.30 8.78 0.72
N PHE A 70 -6.47 7.52 0.33
CA PHE A 70 -5.54 6.45 0.70
C PHE A 70 -4.12 6.72 0.22
N LEU A 71 -3.96 7.02 -1.08
CA LEU A 71 -2.66 7.22 -1.71
C LEU A 71 -1.90 8.42 -1.12
N SER A 72 -2.61 9.53 -0.85
CA SER A 72 -2.04 10.73 -0.25
C SER A 72 -1.49 10.49 1.16
N LYS A 73 -2.13 9.63 1.94
CA LYS A 73 -1.71 9.26 3.30
C LYS A 73 -0.52 8.30 3.31
N LEU A 74 -0.37 7.45 2.28
CA LEU A 74 0.85 6.65 2.07
C LEU A 74 2.03 7.53 1.62
N LEU A 75 1.75 8.52 0.78
CA LEU A 75 2.72 9.47 0.21
C LEU A 75 3.00 10.69 1.11
N GLU A 76 2.59 10.66 2.38
CA GLU A 76 2.83 11.74 3.32
C GLU A 76 4.33 11.90 3.61
N PHE A 77 4.83 13.13 3.53
CA PHE A 77 6.25 13.45 3.66
C PHE A 77 6.71 13.45 5.12
N ASP A 78 5.81 13.75 6.06
CA ASP A 78 6.09 13.61 7.50
C ASP A 78 5.87 12.16 7.95
N PRO A 79 6.92 11.41 8.32
CA PRO A 79 6.78 10.01 8.73
C PRO A 79 5.87 9.78 9.93
N ASN A 80 5.67 10.81 10.77
CA ASN A 80 4.79 10.72 11.93
C ASN A 80 3.31 10.82 11.55
N LYS A 81 3.00 11.44 10.41
CA LYS A 81 1.63 11.58 9.87
C LYS A 81 1.31 10.51 8.83
N ARG A 82 2.34 9.90 8.23
CA ARG A 82 2.21 8.79 7.29
C ARG A 82 1.55 7.59 7.96
N LEU A 83 0.66 6.89 7.25
CA LEU A 83 0.04 5.66 7.77
C LEU A 83 1.07 4.58 8.10
N SER A 84 0.79 3.75 9.09
CA SER A 84 1.48 2.48 9.30
C SER A 84 0.88 1.41 8.39
N ALA A 85 1.51 0.24 8.33
CA ALA A 85 0.92 -0.91 7.64
C ALA A 85 -0.46 -1.26 8.22
N ASP A 86 -0.56 -1.33 9.55
CA ASP A 86 -1.81 -1.66 10.24
C ASP A 86 -2.91 -0.62 9.98
N GLU A 87 -2.57 0.68 10.03
CA GLU A 87 -3.52 1.75 9.73
C GLU A 87 -3.94 1.75 8.25
N ALA A 88 -3.01 1.44 7.34
CA ALA A 88 -3.30 1.34 5.92
C ALA A 88 -4.25 0.17 5.61
N LEU A 89 -4.06 -0.99 6.26
CA LEU A 89 -4.93 -2.16 6.10
C LEU A 89 -6.37 -1.91 6.57
N LEU A 90 -6.57 -0.97 7.50
CA LEU A 90 -7.89 -0.59 8.00
C LEU A 90 -8.54 0.54 7.19
N HIS A 91 -7.85 1.09 6.19
CA HIS A 91 -8.37 2.22 5.42
C HIS A 91 -9.65 1.85 4.68
N PRO A 92 -10.67 2.74 4.58
CA PRO A 92 -11.93 2.43 3.92
C PRO A 92 -11.77 2.09 2.43
N TYR A 93 -10.65 2.46 1.80
CA TYR A 93 -10.32 2.01 0.44
C TYR A 93 -10.15 0.49 0.35
N LEU A 94 -9.61 -0.15 1.39
CA LEU A 94 -9.38 -1.60 1.45
C LEU A 94 -10.46 -2.35 2.23
N THR A 95 -11.23 -1.67 3.08
CA THR A 95 -12.27 -2.28 3.93
C THR A 95 -13.69 -1.87 3.54
N GLY A 96 -13.81 -1.03 2.51
CA GLY A 96 -15.09 -0.48 2.05
C GLY A 96 -16.00 -1.52 1.40
N SER A 97 -17.21 -1.08 1.08
CA SER A 97 -18.22 -1.90 0.42
C SER A 97 -17.79 -2.39 -0.95
N GLU A 98 -16.98 -1.62 -1.68
CA GLU A 98 -16.42 -2.04 -2.99
C GLU A 98 -15.42 -3.18 -2.80
N ALA A 99 -14.48 -3.07 -1.86
CA ALA A 99 -13.54 -4.14 -1.53
C ALA A 99 -14.25 -5.42 -1.04
N SER A 100 -15.36 -5.26 -0.31
CA SER A 100 -16.17 -6.39 0.15
C SER A 100 -16.99 -7.03 -0.98
N ALA A 101 -17.32 -6.28 -2.03
CA ALA A 101 -18.04 -6.78 -3.20
C ALA A 101 -17.13 -7.56 -4.16
N ASP A 102 -15.83 -7.29 -4.12
CA ASP A 102 -14.81 -8.00 -4.91
C ASP A 102 -14.35 -9.32 -4.27
N ILE A 103 -14.87 -9.69 -3.09
CA ILE A 103 -14.58 -11.00 -2.47
C ILE A 103 -15.21 -12.09 -3.33
N SER A 104 -14.37 -12.87 -3.99
CA SER A 104 -14.76 -14.06 -4.75
C SER A 104 -15.15 -15.22 -3.84
N ASP A 105 -15.99 -16.12 -4.36
CA ASP A 105 -16.34 -17.38 -3.68
C ASP A 105 -15.09 -18.19 -3.30
N ASN A 106 -14.04 -18.14 -4.13
CA ASN A 106 -12.76 -18.79 -3.86
C ASN A 106 -12.05 -18.22 -2.62
N GLN A 107 -12.09 -16.89 -2.41
CA GLN A 107 -11.52 -16.28 -1.20
C GLN A 107 -12.29 -16.71 0.06
N MET A 108 -13.60 -16.88 -0.03
CA MET A 108 -14.43 -17.39 1.06
C MET A 108 -14.13 -18.85 1.39
N GLU A 109 -13.94 -19.68 0.37
CA GLU A 109 -13.59 -21.10 0.53
C GLU A 109 -12.20 -21.26 1.16
N LEU A 110 -11.19 -20.53 0.65
CA LEU A 110 -9.84 -20.55 1.20
C LEU A 110 -9.79 -20.10 2.68
N ALA A 111 -10.56 -19.07 3.06
CA ALA A 111 -10.66 -18.64 4.46
C ALA A 111 -11.25 -19.75 5.34
N SER A 112 -12.26 -20.46 4.83
CA SER A 112 -12.92 -21.55 5.54
C SER A 112 -11.97 -22.74 5.73
N LEU A 113 -11.18 -23.07 4.69
CA LEU A 113 -10.16 -24.12 4.75
C LEU A 113 -9.05 -23.77 5.75
N ALA A 114 -8.60 -22.52 5.81
CA ALA A 114 -7.61 -22.07 6.79
C ALA A 114 -8.12 -22.20 8.23
N ILE A 115 -9.40 -21.85 8.49
CA ILE A 115 -10.04 -22.03 9.80
C ILE A 115 -10.11 -23.53 10.18
N GLU A 116 -10.39 -24.41 9.21
CA GLU A 116 -10.44 -25.85 9.45
C GLU A 116 -9.04 -26.43 9.70
N ALA A 117 -8.03 -26.00 8.96
CA ALA A 117 -6.63 -26.41 9.17
C ALA A 117 -6.11 -26.04 10.57
N GLU A 118 -6.44 -24.84 11.07
CA GLU A 118 -6.11 -24.42 12.44
C GLU A 118 -6.79 -25.33 13.48
N LYS A 119 -8.08 -25.65 13.29
CA LYS A 119 -8.81 -26.60 14.16
C LYS A 119 -8.21 -28.00 14.14
N ASN A 120 -7.68 -28.42 13.00
CA ASN A 120 -6.98 -29.70 12.83
C ASN A 120 -5.54 -29.68 13.38
N GLY A 121 -5.11 -28.57 13.97
CA GLY A 121 -3.84 -28.44 14.69
C GLY A 121 -2.69 -27.83 13.90
N ASP A 122 -2.95 -27.29 12.70
CA ASP A 122 -1.94 -26.53 11.97
C ASP A 122 -1.68 -25.18 12.65
N LYS A 123 -0.45 -25.02 13.16
CA LYS A 123 -0.01 -23.81 13.88
C LYS A 123 0.55 -22.74 12.96
N ASN A 124 0.67 -23.02 11.65
CA ASN A 124 1.19 -22.06 10.68
C ASN A 124 0.10 -21.10 10.18
N ILE A 125 -1.18 -21.41 10.42
CA ILE A 125 -2.31 -20.54 10.07
C ILE A 125 -2.28 -19.29 10.96
N THR A 126 -2.29 -18.13 10.31
CA THR A 126 -2.34 -16.82 10.96
C THR A 126 -3.76 -16.25 10.98
N GLU A 127 -3.96 -15.15 11.70
CA GLU A 127 -5.23 -14.43 11.67
C GLU A 127 -5.58 -13.84 10.29
N PHE A 128 -4.58 -13.60 9.45
CA PHE A 128 -4.76 -13.08 8.09
C PHE A 128 -5.27 -14.16 7.12
N ASP A 129 -4.81 -15.41 7.27
CA ASP A 129 -5.24 -16.55 6.44
C ASP A 129 -6.72 -16.92 6.66
N LYS A 130 -7.29 -16.48 7.78
CA LYS A 130 -8.69 -16.74 8.14
C LYS A 130 -9.64 -15.63 7.70
N ASN A 131 -9.11 -14.54 7.15
CA ASN A 131 -9.90 -13.38 6.75
C ASN A 131 -9.95 -13.25 5.23
N GLN A 132 -11.17 -13.35 4.69
CA GLN A 132 -11.50 -13.30 3.27
C GLN A 132 -10.95 -12.05 2.56
N LEU A 133 -10.88 -10.92 3.28
CA LEU A 133 -10.36 -9.64 2.77
C LEU A 133 -8.85 -9.63 2.56
N TYR A 134 -8.12 -10.57 3.18
CA TYR A 134 -6.65 -10.65 3.11
C TYR A 134 -6.17 -11.85 2.29
N ILE A 135 -7.08 -12.66 1.75
CA ILE A 135 -6.76 -13.80 0.91
C ILE A 135 -6.72 -13.36 -0.53
N ILE A 136 -5.67 -13.75 -1.25
CA ILE A 136 -5.60 -13.62 -2.70
C ILE A 136 -5.95 -14.99 -3.27
N ALA A 137 -7.12 -15.11 -3.89
CA ALA A 137 -7.42 -16.29 -4.69
C ALA A 137 -6.61 -16.18 -5.99
N GLU A 138 -5.64 -17.08 -6.17
CA GLU A 138 -4.98 -17.20 -7.47
C GLU A 138 -6.03 -17.66 -8.49
N ASN A 139 -6.30 -16.83 -9.49
CA ASN A 139 -6.96 -17.32 -10.69
C ASN A 139 -5.94 -18.23 -11.38
N GLU A 140 -6.26 -19.53 -11.50
CA GLU A 140 -5.46 -20.44 -12.32
C GLU A 140 -5.26 -19.79 -13.69
N ILE A 141 -4.01 -19.43 -14.01
CA ILE A 141 -3.65 -18.97 -15.34
C ILE A 141 -3.71 -20.21 -16.23
N ASN A 142 -4.90 -20.49 -16.77
CA ASN A 142 -5.08 -21.51 -17.79
C ASN A 142 -4.23 -21.10 -19.00
N SER A 143 -3.06 -21.73 -19.10
CA SER A 143 -2.05 -21.54 -20.14
C SER A 143 -2.34 -22.42 -21.34
#